data_AF-A0A975FSA3-F1
#
_entry.id   AF-A0A975FSA3-F1
#
_cell.length_a   1.000
_cell.length_b   1.000
_cell.length_c   1.000
_cell.angle_alpha   90.00
_cell.angle_beta   90.00
_cell.angle_gamma   90.00
#
_symmetry.space_group_name_H-M   'P 1'
#
loop_
_entity.id
_entity.type
_entity.pdbx_description
1 polymer ?
#
loop_
_entity_poly.entity_id
_entity_poly.type
_entity_poly.pdbx_seq_one_letter_code
_entity_poly.pdbx_strand_id
1 'polypeptide(L)' 'MEIHEIKSKLTLKEVLNHYGLKPDKHLRLNCPFHNDKTPSMQVY' A
#
# COMPACT_ATOMS: atom_id res chain seq x y z
N MET A 1 -15.33 6.99 17.29
CA MET A 1 -14.10 6.35 16.80
C MET A 1 -13.16 7.46 16.39
N GLU A 2 -12.03 7.57 17.07
CA GLU A 2 -11.01 8.55 16.77
C GLU A 2 -10.14 8.09 15.60
N ILE A 3 -9.54 9.04 14.87
CA ILE A 3 -8.67 8.71 13.72
C ILE A 3 -7.51 7.77 14.11
N HIS A 4 -7.01 7.91 15.34
CA HIS A 4 -5.95 7.06 15.86
C HIS A 4 -6.40 5.61 16.04
N GLU A 5 -7.61 5.39 16.56
CA GLU A 5 -8.20 4.06 16.75
C GLU A 5 -8.50 3.37 15.42
N ILE A 6 -8.88 4.14 14.39
CA ILE A 6 -9.12 3.61 13.05
C ILE A 6 -7.79 3.13 12.45
N LYS A 7 -6.75 3.95 12.52
CA LYS A 7 -5.42 3.62 11.98
C LYS A 7 -4.75 2.47 12.72
N SER A 8 -5.02 2.26 14.02
CA SER A 8 -4.47 1.11 14.75
C SER A 8 -5.14 -0.22 14.37
N LYS A 9 -6.36 -0.18 13.83
CA LYS A 9 -7.11 -1.36 13.40
C LYS A 9 -6.96 -1.71 11.91
N LEU A 10 -6.40 -0.81 11.11
CA LEU A 10 -6.20 -0.99 9.68
C LEU A 10 -4.72 -1.15 9.36
N THR A 11 -4.31 -2.35 8.99
CA THR A 11 -2.96 -2.60 8.52
C THR A 11 -2.79 -2.12 7.10
N LEU A 12 -1.57 -1.71 6.73
CA LEU A 12 -1.27 -1.33 5.35
C LEU A 12 -1.54 -2.49 4.37
N LYS A 13 -1.31 -3.73 4.80
CA LYS A 13 -1.63 -4.94 4.02
C LYS A 13 -3.11 -5.04 3.65
N GLU A 14 -4.02 -4.77 4.58
CA GLU A 14 -5.46 -4.81 4.32
C GLU A 14 -5.88 -3.72 3.32
N VAL A 15 -5.33 -2.51 3.48
CA VAL A 15 -5.58 -1.40 2.55
C VAL A 15 -5.08 -1.75 1.15
N LEU A 16 -3.85 -2.25 1.02
CA LEU A 16 -3.30 -2.65 -0.28
C LEU A 16 -4.11 -3.77 -0.93
N ASN A 17 -4.49 -4.79 -0.16
CA ASN A 17 -5.32 -5.89 -0.65
C ASN A 17 -6.69 -5.42 -1.15
N HIS A 18 -7.32 -4.45 -0.48
CA HIS A 18 -8.59 -3.88 -0.90
C HIS A 18 -8.51 -3.28 -2.32
N TYR A 19 -7.38 -2.66 -2.66
CA TYR A 19 -7.13 -2.09 -3.99
C TYR A 19 -6.45 -3.07 -4.97
N GLY A 20 -6.28 -4.34 -4.59
CA GLY A 20 -5.59 -5.34 -5.43
C GLY A 20 -4.09 -5.10 -5.60
N LEU A 21 -3.48 -4.26 -4.75
CA LEU A 21 -2.06 -3.93 -4.79
C LEU A 21 -1.25 -4.97 -4.00
N LYS A 22 -0.21 -5.51 -4.62
CA LYS A 22 0.68 -6.50 -4.00
C LYS A 22 2.14 -6.06 -4.15
N PRO A 23 2.82 -5.73 -3.05
CA PRO A 23 4.25 -5.43 -3.09
C PRO A 23 5.08 -6.66 -3.44
N ASP A 24 6.25 -6.44 -4.01
CA ASP A 24 7.26 -7.47 -4.25
C ASP A 24 8.05 -7.81 -2.97
N LYS A 25 9.08 -8.66 -3.10
CA LYS A 25 9.97 -9.07 -2.01
C LYS A 25 10.77 -7.92 -1.38
N HIS A 26 10.83 -6.76 -2.02
CA HIS A 26 11.48 -5.54 -1.55
C HIS A 26 10.47 -4.49 -1.07
N LEU A 27 9.20 -4.89 -0.89
CA LEU A 27 8.10 -4.01 -0.50
C LEU A 27 7.84 -2.87 -1.51
N ARG A 28 8.04 -3.13 -2.81
CA ARG A 28 7.80 -2.15 -3.88
C ARG A 28 6.70 -2.61 -4.83
N LEU A 29 6.02 -1.65 -5.44
CA LEU A 29 5.05 -1.87 -6.51
C LEU A 29 5.10 -0.75 -7.56
N ASN A 30 4.57 -1.01 -8.75
CA ASN A 30 4.33 0.03 -9.75
C ASN A 30 3.29 1.00 -9.19
N CYS A 31 3.64 2.29 -9.13
CA CYS A 31 2.78 3.29 -8.53
C CYS A 31 1.44 3.39 -9.28
N PRO A 32 0.29 3.31 -8.58
CA PRO A 32 -1.02 3.47 -9.24
C PRO A 32 -1.33 4.92 -9.62
N PHE A 33 -0.52 5.88 -9.19
CA PHE A 33 -0.75 7.32 -9.41
C PHE A 33 -0.04 7.87 -10.65
N HIS A 34 0.88 7.11 -11.25
CA HIS A 34 1.59 7.51 -12.46
C HIS A 34 2.05 6.28 -13.25
N ASN A 35 2.16 6.43 -14.57
CA ASN A 35 2.44 5.30 -15.46
C ASN A 35 3.95 5.04 -15.62
N ASP A 36 4.57 4.48 -14.58
CA ASP A 36 5.97 4.04 -14.61
C ASP A 36 6.12 2.60 -15.13
N LYS A 37 7.27 2.34 -15.76
CA LYS A 37 7.66 1.00 -16.20
C LYS A 37 8.38 0.18 -15.12
N THR A 38 8.78 0.82 -14.01
CA THR A 38 9.49 0.18 -12.91
C THR A 38 8.78 0.43 -11.58
N PRO A 39 8.90 -0.48 -10.59
CA PRO A 39 8.29 -0.27 -9.28
C PRO A 39 8.85 0.99 -8.61
N SER A 40 8.03 2.02 -8.42
CA SER A 40 8.47 3.32 -7.89
C SER A 40 7.80 3.70 -6.56
N MET A 41 6.79 2.94 -6.13
CA MET A 41 6.15 3.10 -4.83
C MET A 41 6.69 2.05 -3.84
N GLN A 42 7.16 2.49 -2.67
CA GLN A 42 7.59 1.61 -1.57
C GLN A 42 6.61 1.71 -0.40
N VAL A 43 6.31 0.57 0.23
CA VAL A 43 5.36 0.47 1.36
C VAL A 43 6.05 -0.13 2.59
N TYR A 44 5.61 0.25 3.80
CA TYR A 44 6.18 -0.18 5.08
C TYR A 44 5.09 -0.61 6.07
#